data_AF-A0A9D3YTX3-F1
#
_entry.id   AF-A0A9D3YTX3-F1
#
_cell.length_a   1.000
_cell.length_b   1.000
_cell.length_c   1.000
_cell.angle_alpha   90.00
_cell.angle_beta   90.00
_cell.angle_gamma   90.00
#
_symmetry.space_group_name_H-M   'P 1'
#
loop_
_entity.id
_entity.type
_entity.pdbx_description
1 polymer ?
#
loop_
_entity_poly.entity_id
_entity_poly.type
_entity_poly.pdbx_seq_one_letter_code
_entity_poly.pdbx_strand_id
1 'polypeptide(L)'
;MISLQVNTEFLKGDFLVGDVRVEQKRHLLFANSNHLEYLQKAKRWYLDGTFDVVNKPFAQLFSIHAFMRKDDNMKEVPLLFVLMSKRRK
;
A
#
# COMPACT_ATOMS: atom_id res chain seq x y z
N MET A 1 -9.14 8.44 -26.14
CA MET A 1 -8.30 7.85 -25.07
C MET A 1 -8.34 8.77 -23.87
N ILE A 2 -8.70 8.28 -22.70
CA ILE A 2 -8.62 9.05 -21.45
C ILE A 2 -7.15 9.01 -20.99
N SER A 3 -6.52 10.18 -20.88
CA SER A 3 -5.20 10.29 -20.25
C SER A 3 -5.41 10.27 -18.74
N LEU A 4 -4.96 9.20 -18.09
CA LEU A 4 -4.87 9.16 -16.63
C LEU A 4 -3.57 9.83 -16.23
N GLN A 5 -3.66 10.99 -15.58
CA GLN A 5 -2.51 11.68 -15.01
C GLN A 5 -2.44 11.38 -13.51
N VAL A 6 -1.24 11.09 -13.02
CA VAL A 6 -1.00 10.95 -11.58
C VAL A 6 -1.08 12.34 -10.96
N ASN A 7 -1.99 12.53 -10.01
CA ASN A 7 -1.99 13.75 -9.20
C ASN A 7 -0.83 13.66 -8.18
N THR A 8 0.23 14.41 -8.45
CA THR A 8 1.44 14.43 -7.63
C THR A 8 1.31 15.28 -6.36
N GLU A 9 0.26 16.09 -6.21
CA GLU A 9 0.02 16.87 -4.97
C GLU A 9 -0.22 15.96 -3.75
N PHE A 10 -0.68 14.73 -4.01
CA PHE A 10 -0.86 13.69 -2.99
C PHE A 10 0.40 12.84 -2.75
N LEU A 11 1.43 12.97 -3.59
CA LEU A 11 2.74 12.34 -3.43
C LEU A 11 3.68 13.31 -2.70
N LYS A 12 3.32 13.65 -1.47
CA LYS A 12 4.19 14.42 -0.58
C LYS A 12 5.42 13.58 -0.20
N GLY A 13 6.51 14.26 0.20
CA GLY A 13 7.83 13.62 0.44
C GLY A 13 7.87 12.56 1.55
N ASP A 14 6.78 12.38 2.27
CA ASP A 14 6.55 11.41 3.34
C ASP A 14 5.89 10.09 2.85
N PHE A 15 5.77 9.87 1.53
CA PHE A 15 5.10 8.68 1.00
C PHE A 15 5.85 7.37 1.25
N LEU A 16 7.19 7.38 1.28
CA LEU A 16 7.98 6.21 1.68
C LEU A 16 8.11 6.19 3.21
N VAL A 17 7.32 5.35 3.87
CA VAL A 17 7.22 5.31 5.33
C VAL A 17 8.08 4.23 5.96
N GLY A 18 8.71 3.36 5.15
CA GLY A 18 9.62 2.34 5.66
C GLY A 18 10.45 1.64 4.59
N ASP A 19 11.68 1.26 4.96
CA ASP A 19 12.56 0.40 4.17
C ASP A 19 13.04 -0.75 5.07
N VAL A 20 12.30 -1.86 5.03
CA VAL A 20 12.52 -3.00 5.91
C VAL A 20 13.35 -4.06 5.18
N ARG A 21 14.49 -4.40 5.78
CA ARG A 21 15.38 -5.48 5.31
C ARG A 21 15.28 -6.66 6.27
N VAL A 22 14.93 -7.82 5.73
CA VAL A 22 14.90 -9.10 6.48
C VAL A 22 15.65 -10.12 5.65
N GLU A 23 16.72 -10.68 6.21
CA GLU A 23 17.68 -11.52 5.47
C GLU A 23 18.19 -10.77 4.21
N GLN A 24 18.03 -11.38 3.02
CA GLN A 24 18.38 -10.81 1.72
C GLN A 24 17.15 -10.23 0.99
N LYS A 25 16.06 -9.94 1.71
CA LYS A 25 14.80 -9.43 1.15
C LYS A 25 14.59 -7.98 1.58
N ARG A 26 14.08 -7.15 0.66
CA ARG A 26 13.78 -5.73 0.89
C ARG A 26 12.30 -5.46 0.68
N HIS A 27 11.72 -4.67 1.56
CA HIS A 27 10.30 -4.30 1.57
C HIS A 27 10.21 -2.79 1.70
N LEU A 28 9.72 -2.12 0.68
CA LEU A 28 9.50 -0.67 0.69
C LEU A 28 8.03 -0.41 0.98
N LEU A 29 7.75 0.29 2.07
CA LEU A 29 6.39 0.59 2.55
C LEU A 29 6.00 2.00 2.13
N PHE A 30 4.84 2.12 1.50
CA PHE A 30 4.30 3.37 1.00
C PHE A 30 2.93 3.66 1.59
N ALA A 31 2.80 4.83 2.22
CA ALA A 31 1.55 5.36 2.78
C ALA A 31 1.70 6.86 3.02
N ASN A 32 0.60 7.58 3.20
CA ASN A 32 0.64 8.94 3.77
C ASN A 32 0.20 8.90 5.24
N SER A 33 0.42 9.99 5.99
CA SER A 33 0.07 10.05 7.42
C SER A 33 -1.40 9.75 7.70
N ASN A 34 -2.31 10.23 6.86
CA ASN A 34 -3.75 9.99 7.02
C ASN A 34 -4.07 8.50 6.88
N HIS A 35 -3.46 7.80 5.92
CA HIS A 35 -3.65 6.37 5.74
C HIS A 35 -3.16 5.57 6.94
N LEU A 36 -2.02 5.95 7.52
CA LEU A 36 -1.50 5.31 8.73
C LEU A 36 -2.42 5.53 9.92
N GLU A 37 -2.97 6.74 10.09
CA GLU A 37 -3.96 7.03 11.13
C GLU A 37 -5.24 6.21 10.94
N TYR A 38 -5.73 6.06 9.71
CA TYR A 38 -6.88 5.19 9.43
C TYR A 38 -6.59 3.73 9.74
N LEU A 39 -5.40 3.21 9.38
CA LEU A 39 -4.99 1.86 9.73
C LEU A 39 -4.93 1.68 11.25
N GLN A 40 -4.36 2.63 11.98
CA GLN A 40 -4.28 2.58 13.44
C GLN A 40 -5.66 2.51 14.11
N LYS A 41 -6.67 3.21 13.56
CA LYS A 41 -8.04 3.23 14.07
C LYS A 41 -8.88 2.02 13.61
N ALA A 42 -8.47 1.34 12.54
CA ALA A 42 -9.21 0.24 11.97
C ALA A 42 -9.21 -0.99 12.89
N LYS A 43 -10.40 -1.57 13.13
CA LYS A 43 -10.53 -2.80 13.94
C LYS A 43 -10.02 -4.06 13.23
N ARG A 44 -10.01 -4.04 11.91
CA ARG A 44 -9.63 -5.17 11.06
C ARG A 44 -8.85 -4.67 9.87
N TRP A 45 -7.77 -5.37 9.55
CA TRP A 45 -6.99 -5.17 8.34
C TRP A 45 -7.20 -6.34 7.41
N TYR A 46 -7.26 -6.03 6.12
CA TYR A 46 -7.37 -7.00 5.04
C TYR A 46 -6.08 -6.90 4.23
N LEU A 47 -5.53 -8.04 3.84
CA LEU A 47 -4.20 -8.11 3.25
C LEU A 47 -4.33 -8.76 1.89
N ASP A 48 -3.86 -8.06 0.85
CA ASP A 48 -3.89 -8.55 -0.52
C ASP A 48 -2.48 -8.66 -1.09
N GLY A 49 -2.23 -9.77 -1.81
CA GLY A 49 -0.97 -10.06 -2.48
C GLY A 49 -1.16 -10.10 -3.98
N THR A 50 -0.69 -9.07 -4.67
CA THR A 50 -0.73 -8.98 -6.13
C THR A 50 0.64 -9.30 -6.73
N PHE A 51 0.67 -10.24 -7.70
CA PHE A 51 1.91 -10.83 -8.20
C PHE A 51 2.25 -10.48 -9.66
N ASP A 52 1.25 -10.21 -10.49
CA ASP A 52 1.41 -10.14 -11.95
C ASP A 52 1.78 -8.74 -12.46
N VAL A 53 1.66 -7.72 -11.60
CA VAL A 53 1.78 -6.29 -11.96
C VAL A 53 3.11 -5.66 -11.52
N VAL A 54 4.10 -6.45 -11.14
CA VAL A 54 5.37 -5.97 -10.55
C VAL A 54 6.56 -6.31 -11.45
N ASN A 55 7.39 -5.30 -11.72
CA ASN A 55 8.62 -5.45 -12.49
C ASN A 55 9.84 -5.65 -11.59
N LYS A 56 10.87 -6.31 -12.14
CA LYS A 56 12.17 -6.44 -11.48
C LYS A 56 12.69 -5.05 -11.07
N PRO A 57 13.28 -4.91 -9.86
CA PRO A 57 13.73 -5.96 -8.97
C PRO A 57 12.67 -6.48 -7.97
N PHE A 58 11.41 -6.03 -8.07
CA PHE A 58 10.33 -6.47 -7.18
C PHE A 58 9.59 -7.67 -7.74
N ALA A 59 9.06 -8.51 -6.85
CA ALA A 59 8.39 -9.75 -7.21
C ALA A 59 6.94 -9.82 -6.72
N GLN A 60 6.55 -8.91 -5.82
CA GLN A 60 5.22 -8.84 -5.23
C GLN A 60 4.88 -7.42 -4.82
N LEU A 61 3.66 -6.97 -5.15
CA LEU A 61 3.00 -5.85 -4.51
C LEU A 61 2.08 -6.42 -3.44
N PHE A 62 2.28 -6.00 -2.20
CA PHE A 62 1.40 -6.34 -1.09
C PHE A 62 0.68 -5.10 -0.63
N SER A 63 -0.58 -5.22 -0.22
CA SER A 63 -1.36 -4.08 0.22
C SER A 63 -2.15 -4.40 1.49
N ILE A 64 -2.26 -3.41 2.37
CA ILE A 64 -3.08 -3.47 3.57
C ILE A 64 -4.25 -2.53 3.37
N HIS A 65 -5.44 -3.09 3.51
CA HIS A 65 -6.72 -2.44 3.33
C HIS A 65 -7.47 -2.36 4.65
N ALA A 66 -8.36 -1.38 4.74
CA ALA A 66 -9.38 -1.33 5.77
C ALA A 66 -10.69 -0.86 5.15
N PHE A 67 -11.80 -1.17 5.82
CA PHE A 67 -13.07 -0.59 5.46
C PHE A 67 -13.24 0.78 6.10
N MET A 68 -13.48 1.79 5.27
CA MET A 68 -13.90 3.11 5.72
C MET A 68 -15.40 3.25 5.58
N ARG A 69 -16.04 3.77 6.63
CA ARG A 69 -17.47 4.10 6.64
C ARG A 69 -17.64 5.61 6.58
N LYS A 70 -18.48 6.07 5.66
CA LYS A 70 -18.98 7.43 5.63
C LYS A 70 -20.49 7.35 5.38
N ASP A 71 -21.27 7.83 6.33
CA ASP A 71 -22.73 7.69 6.36
C ASP A 71 -23.11 6.19 6.24
N ASP A 72 -24.04 5.85 5.35
CA ASP A 72 -24.46 4.47 5.07
C ASP A 72 -23.50 3.73 4.12
N ASN A 73 -22.48 4.40 3.58
CA ASN A 73 -21.54 3.80 2.65
C ASN A 73 -20.32 3.24 3.38
N MET A 74 -19.98 2.00 3.06
CA MET A 74 -18.77 1.33 3.51
C MET A 74 -17.98 0.88 2.29
N LYS A 75 -16.71 1.27 2.21
CA LYS A 75 -15.80 0.90 1.12
C LYS A 75 -14.50 0.36 1.67
N GLU A 76 -14.04 -0.73 1.07
CA GLU A 76 -12.67 -1.18 1.24
C GLU A 76 -11.74 -0.22 0.50
N VAL A 77 -10.68 0.21 1.17
CA VAL A 77 -9.68 1.10 0.60
C VAL A 77 -8.27 0.58 0.91
N PRO A 78 -7.37 0.55 -0.08
CA PRO A 78 -5.96 0.30 0.18
C PRO A 78 -5.35 1.51 0.89
N LEU A 79 -4.68 1.28 2.01
CA LEU A 79 -4.11 2.34 2.84
C LEU A 79 -2.58 2.28 2.85
N LEU A 80 -2.00 1.09 2.74
CA LEU A 80 -0.55 0.91 2.69
C LEU A 80 -0.17 -0.08 1.60
N PHE A 81 0.85 0.26 0.81
CA PHE A 81 1.42 -0.59 -0.22
C PHE A 81 2.84 -1.00 0.17
N VAL A 82 3.22 -2.22 -0.18
CA VAL A 82 4.54 -2.78 0.08
C VAL A 82 5.09 -3.37 -1.20
N LEU A 83 6.16 -2.79 -1.73
CA LEU A 83 6.93 -3.42 -2.80
C LEU A 83 7.93 -4.39 -2.18
N MET A 84 7.76 -5.68 -2.46
CA MET A 84 8.57 -6.75 -1.88
C MET A 84 9.51 -7.33 -2.95
N SER A 85 10.80 -7.48 -2.61
CA SER A 85 11.79 -8.02 -3.55
C SER A 85 11.68 -9.53 -3.79
N LYS A 86 10.89 -10.24 -2.97
CA LYS A 86 10.70 -11.70 -3.09
C LYS A 86 9.32 -12.11 -2.58
N ARG A 87 8.73 -13.10 -3.25
CA ARG A 87 7.50 -13.79 -2.81
C ARG A 87 7.84 -14.74 -1.66
N ARG A 88 6.92 -14.88 -0.70
CA ARG A 88 6.97 -16.02 0.22
C ARG A 88 6.52 -17.26 -0.56
N LYS A 89 7.32 -18.33 -0.53
CA LYS A 89 6.93 -19.66 -1.03
C LYS A 89 5.98 -20.31 -0.03
#